data_AF-A0A811MFH6-F1
#
_entry.id   AF-A0A811MFH6-F1
#
_cell.length_a   1.000
_cell.length_b   1.000
_cell.length_c   1.000
_cell.angle_alpha   90.00
_cell.angle_beta   90.00
_cell.angle_gamma   90.00
#
_symmetry.space_group_name_H-M   'P 1'
#
loop_
_entity.id
_entity.type
_entity.pdbx_description
1 polymer ?
#
loop_
_entity_poly.entity_id
_entity_poly.type
_entity_poly.pdbx_seq_one_letter_code
_entity_poly.pdbx_strand_id
1 'polypeptide(L)'
;MVEPAVSAVVRSISNLAAQETTLLCGVTLEAGFLKDELQRLQCFLRDADTKQRSGNQSAAVWVSQIRDAAYEAENVIQVLDYMEKWNRIRKGFAGAVSRYAGLQVT
;
A
#
# COMPACT_ATOMS: atom_id res chain seq x y z
N MET A 1 -15.64 -23.87 -32.60
CA MET A 1 -15.97 -23.68 -31.15
C MET A 1 -14.84 -23.01 -30.34
N VAL A 2 -13.78 -22.48 -30.97
CA VAL A 2 -12.62 -21.89 -30.26
C VAL A 2 -12.78 -20.37 -30.05
N GLU A 3 -13.46 -19.70 -30.97
CA GLU A 3 -13.73 -18.26 -30.93
C GLU A 3 -14.48 -17.79 -29.66
N PRO A 4 -15.52 -18.50 -29.18
CA PRO A 4 -16.22 -18.12 -27.94
C PRO A 4 -15.33 -18.30 -26.70
N ALA A 5 -14.44 -19.30 -26.70
CA ALA A 5 -13.52 -19.55 -25.59
C ALA A 5 -12.45 -18.45 -25.50
N VAL A 6 -11.86 -18.05 -26.63
CA VAL A 6 -10.89 -16.95 -26.69
C VAL A 6 -11.53 -15.63 -26.27
N SER A 7 -12.75 -15.33 -26.75
CA SER A 7 -13.50 -14.14 -26.36
C SER A 7 -13.78 -14.09 -24.85
N ALA A 8 -14.12 -15.23 -24.24
CA ALA A 8 -14.35 -15.32 -22.80
C ALA A 8 -13.09 -15.01 -21.99
N VAL A 9 -11.92 -15.52 -22.41
CA VAL A 9 -10.63 -15.26 -21.76
C VAL A 9 -10.23 -13.79 -21.90
N VAL A 10 -10.37 -13.20 -23.10
CA VAL A 10 -10.08 -11.78 -23.33
C VAL A 10 -10.91 -10.89 -22.40
N ARG A 11 -12.22 -11.15 -22.30
CA ARG A 11 -13.10 -10.40 -21.40
C ARG A 11 -12.71 -10.57 -19.93
N SER A 12 -12.30 -11.77 -19.52
CA SER A 12 -11.82 -12.04 -18.16
C SER A 12 -10.58 -11.21 -17.85
N ILE A 13 -9.60 -11.18 -18.75
CA ILE A 13 -8.38 -10.36 -18.62
C ILE A 13 -8.73 -8.87 -18.53
N SER A 14 -9.62 -8.38 -19.39
CA SER A 14 -10.07 -6.97 -19.34
C SER A 14 -10.72 -6.62 -18.01
N ASN A 15 -11.56 -7.50 -17.47
CA ASN A 15 -12.22 -7.29 -16.18
C ASN A 15 -11.22 -7.28 -15.02
N LEU A 16 -10.26 -8.22 -15.02
CA LEU A 16 -9.20 -8.28 -14.01
C LEU A 16 -8.33 -7.02 -14.07
N ALA A 17 -7.94 -6.59 -15.28
CA ALA A 17 -7.15 -5.37 -15.47
C ALA A 17 -7.89 -4.12 -14.97
N ALA A 18 -9.19 -4.02 -15.23
CA ALA A 18 -10.01 -2.93 -14.72
C ALA A 18 -10.07 -2.94 -13.18
N GLN A 19 -10.30 -4.11 -12.56
CA GLN A 19 -10.33 -4.25 -11.11
C GLN A 19 -8.99 -3.87 -10.46
N GLU A 20 -7.88 -4.38 -10.98
CA GLU A 20 -6.53 -4.03 -10.48
C GLU A 20 -6.25 -2.53 -10.64
N THR A 21 -6.66 -1.92 -11.74
CA THR A 21 -6.49 -0.47 -11.97
C THR A 21 -7.28 0.36 -10.96
N THR A 22 -8.53 -0.03 -10.67
CA THR A 22 -9.35 0.66 -9.67
C THR A 22 -8.73 0.55 -8.28
N LEU A 23 -8.22 -0.62 -7.89
CA LEU A 23 -7.54 -0.82 -6.62
C LEU A 23 -6.28 0.04 -6.53
N LEU A 24 -5.45 0.05 -7.57
CA LEU A 24 -4.23 0.87 -7.62
C LEU A 24 -4.55 2.37 -7.50
N CYS A 25 -5.61 2.84 -8.16
CA CYS A 25 -6.07 4.21 -8.05
C CYS A 25 -6.49 4.55 -6.61
N GLY A 26 -7.27 3.68 -5.97
CA GLY A 26 -7.67 3.83 -4.56
C GLY A 26 -6.47 3.93 -3.62
N VAL A 27 -5.53 2.99 -3.72
CA VAL A 27 -4.30 2.99 -2.91
C VAL A 27 -3.48 4.26 -3.13
N THR A 28 -3.35 4.71 -4.37
CA THR A 28 -2.58 5.93 -4.69
C THR A 28 -3.22 7.18 -4.07
N LEU A 29 -4.55 7.27 -4.10
CA LEU A 29 -5.30 8.36 -3.49
C LEU A 29 -5.15 8.37 -1.96
N GLU A 30 -5.33 7.22 -1.31
CA GLU A 30 -5.20 7.09 0.14
C GLU A 30 -3.77 7.38 0.62
N ALA A 31 -2.75 6.89 -0.11
CA ALA A 31 -1.36 7.20 0.19
C ALA A 31 -1.04 8.70 0.04
N GLY A 32 -1.60 9.35 -0.97
CA GLY A 32 -1.51 10.80 -1.15
C GLY A 32 -2.14 11.55 0.03
N PHE A 33 -3.37 11.18 0.41
CA PHE A 33 -4.07 11.76 1.55
C PHE A 33 -3.29 11.60 2.85
N LEU A 34 -2.77 10.40 3.13
CA LEU A 34 -1.97 10.13 4.32
C LEU A 34 -0.70 11.00 4.36
N LYS A 35 -0.02 11.15 3.22
CA LYS A 35 1.15 12.02 3.11
C LYS A 35 0.80 13.47 3.44
N ASP A 36 -0.26 13.99 2.86
CA ASP A 36 -0.69 15.39 3.07
C ASP A 36 -1.08 15.62 4.54
N GLU A 37 -1.74 14.64 5.17
CA GLU A 37 -2.13 14.73 6.57
C GLU A 37 -0.90 14.65 7.51
N LEU A 38 0.06 13.77 7.24
CA LEU A 38 1.32 13.73 7.99
C LEU A 38 2.11 15.04 7.87
N GLN A 39 2.12 15.67 6.69
CA GLN A 39 2.73 16.99 6.51
C GLN A 39 2.01 18.08 7.33
N ARG A 40 0.67 18.04 7.36
CA ARG A 40 -0.12 18.94 8.20
C ARG A 40 0.19 18.73 9.68
N LEU A 41 0.25 17.49 10.14
CA LEU A 41 0.61 17.15 11.53
C LEU A 41 2.04 17.59 11.88
N GLN A 42 2.97 17.53 10.93
CA GLN A 42 4.32 18.06 11.13
C GLN A 42 4.32 19.58 11.39
N CYS A 43 3.49 20.35 10.68
CA CYS A 43 3.32 21.77 10.96
C CYS A 43 2.75 22.00 12.37
N PHE A 44 1.72 21.23 12.76
CA PHE A 44 1.17 21.30 14.12
C PHE A 44 2.20 20.97 15.20
N LEU A 45 3.10 20.00 14.96
CA LEU A 45 4.18 19.68 15.90
C LEU A 45 5.15 20.85 16.11
N ARG A 46 5.48 21.61 15.05
CA ARG A 46 6.32 22.82 15.18
C ARG A 46 5.65 23.90 16.05
N ASP A 47 4.35 24.06 15.89
CA ASP A 47 3.55 24.99 16.70
C ASP A 47 3.37 24.49 18.14
N ALA A 48 3.27 23.17 18.34
CA ALA A 48 3.19 22.56 19.65
C ALA A 48 4.53 22.68 20.40
N ASP A 49 5.65 22.47 19.73
CA ASP A 49 7.00 22.60 20.31
C ASP A 49 7.27 24.04 20.82
N THR A 50 6.84 25.05 20.07
CA THR A 50 6.91 26.45 20.53
C THR A 50 6.01 26.72 21.74
N LYS A 51 4.77 26.18 21.76
CA LYS A 51 3.85 26.29 22.91
C LYS A 51 4.29 25.47 24.13
N GLN A 52 4.99 24.36 23.92
CA GLN A 52 5.51 23.55 25.01
C GLN A 52 6.62 24.29 25.74
N ARG A 53 7.50 25.01 25.02
CA ARG A 53 8.53 25.88 25.61
C ARG A 53 7.97 27.00 26.48
N SER A 54 6.73 27.44 26.24
CA SER A 54 6.04 28.41 27.08
C SER A 54 5.24 27.79 28.25
N GLY A 55 5.41 26.48 28.50
CA GLY A 55 4.81 25.79 29.65
C GLY A 55 3.42 25.20 29.41
N ASN A 56 2.94 25.15 28.15
CA ASN A 56 1.63 24.58 27.85
C ASN A 56 1.68 23.04 27.90
N GLN A 57 1.09 22.45 28.95
CA GLN A 57 1.02 20.99 29.13
C GLN A 57 0.17 20.28 28.04
N SER A 58 -0.84 20.94 27.47
CA SER A 58 -1.65 20.37 26.39
C SER A 58 -0.84 20.14 25.12
N ALA A 59 0.22 20.94 24.90
CA ALA A 59 1.12 20.75 23.76
C ALA A 59 1.89 19.42 23.83
N ALA A 60 2.29 18.99 25.03
CA ALA A 60 2.97 17.70 25.22
C ALA A 60 2.06 16.51 24.88
N VAL A 61 0.76 16.61 25.20
CA VAL A 61 -0.25 15.60 24.86
C VAL A 61 -0.43 15.51 23.35
N TRP A 62 -0.56 16.64 22.66
CA TRP A 62 -0.68 16.67 21.20
C TRP A 62 0.55 16.10 20.50
N VAL A 63 1.76 16.41 20.99
CA VAL A 63 3.00 15.83 20.45
C VAL A 63 2.98 14.31 20.55
N SER A 64 2.54 13.77 21.69
CA SER A 64 2.43 12.31 21.85
C SER A 64 1.46 11.70 20.85
N GLN A 65 0.24 12.23 20.75
CA GLN A 65 -0.79 11.70 19.85
C GLN A 65 -0.35 11.72 18.37
N ILE A 66 0.30 12.80 17.94
CA ILE A 66 0.80 12.91 16.56
C ILE A 66 1.92 11.91 16.31
N ARG A 67 2.82 11.71 17.28
CA ARG A 67 3.88 10.71 17.17
C ARG A 67 3.29 9.29 17.08
N ASP A 68 2.28 8.98 17.87
CA ASP A 68 1.61 7.68 17.84
C ASP A 68 0.94 7.45 16.46
N ALA A 69 0.27 8.47 15.92
CA ALA A 69 -0.29 8.40 14.56
C ALA A 69 0.78 8.21 13.47
N ALA A 70 1.94 8.84 13.61
CA ALA A 70 3.05 8.67 12.68
C ALA A 70 3.64 7.24 12.73
N TYR A 71 3.76 6.65 13.91
CA TYR A 71 4.20 5.26 14.06
C TYR A 71 3.20 4.27 13.46
N GLU A 72 1.89 4.50 13.62
CA GLU A 72 0.88 3.66 12.99
C GLU A 72 0.96 3.74 11.45
N ALA A 73 1.14 4.94 10.90
CA ALA A 73 1.34 5.13 9.47
C ALA A 73 2.60 4.39 8.96
N GLU A 74 3.70 4.46 9.71
CA GLU A 74 4.93 3.74 9.39
C GLU A 74 4.72 2.22 9.41
N ASN A 75 4.02 1.70 10.42
CA ASN A 75 3.69 0.28 10.54
C ASN A 75 2.89 -0.23 9.32
N VAL A 76 1.87 0.52 8.89
CA VAL A 76 1.09 0.18 7.68
C VAL A 76 1.98 0.13 6.44
N ILE A 77 2.87 1.12 6.26
CA ILE A 77 3.80 1.15 5.11
C ILE A 77 4.73 -0.06 5.14
N GLN A 78 5.28 -0.41 6.30
CA GLN A 78 6.15 -1.60 6.44
C GLN A 78 5.40 -2.88 6.07
N VAL A 79 4.17 -3.07 6.56
CA VAL A 79 3.34 -4.24 6.24
C VAL A 79 3.08 -4.35 4.72
N LEU A 80 2.80 -3.22 4.04
CA LEU A 80 2.64 -3.20 2.58
C LEU A 80 3.92 -3.63 1.84
N ASP A 81 5.08 -3.12 2.24
CA ASP A 81 6.39 -3.51 1.66
C ASP A 81 6.69 -5.00 1.88
N TYR A 82 6.40 -5.53 3.07
CA TYR A 82 6.53 -6.97 3.34
C TYR A 82 5.61 -7.79 2.44
N MET A 83 4.35 -7.41 2.29
CA MET A 83 3.40 -8.10 1.42
C MET A 83 3.84 -8.07 -0.05
N GLU A 84 4.38 -6.94 -0.53
CA GLU A 84 4.91 -6.84 -1.89
C GLU A 84 6.09 -7.80 -2.10
N LYS A 85 7.05 -7.82 -1.17
CA LYS A 85 8.21 -8.74 -1.21
C LYS A 85 7.77 -10.20 -1.23
N TRP A 86 6.83 -10.58 -0.36
CA TRP A 86 6.25 -11.93 -0.33
C TRP A 86 5.55 -12.30 -1.65
N ASN A 87 4.80 -11.38 -2.22
CA ASN A 87 4.14 -11.60 -3.52
C ASN A 87 5.14 -11.80 -4.66
N ARG A 88 6.25 -11.04 -4.68
CA ARG A 88 7.34 -11.24 -5.66
C ARG A 88 7.97 -12.62 -5.53
N ILE A 89 8.27 -13.05 -4.31
CA ILE A 89 8.81 -14.39 -4.03
C ILE A 89 7.84 -15.47 -4.54
N ARG A 90 6.57 -15.39 -4.15
CA ARG A 90 5.55 -16.38 -4.54
C ARG A 90 5.38 -16.46 -6.05
N LYS A 91 5.37 -15.33 -6.76
CA LYS A 91 5.34 -15.27 -8.23
C LYS A 91 6.58 -15.92 -8.85
N GLY A 92 7.77 -15.71 -8.28
CA GLY A 92 9.02 -16.34 -8.75
C GLY A 92 9.01 -17.87 -8.59
N PHE A 93 8.59 -18.37 -7.43
CA PHE A 93 8.44 -19.81 -7.18
C PHE A 93 7.39 -20.45 -8.08
N ALA A 94 6.22 -19.83 -8.23
CA ALA A 94 5.17 -20.32 -9.13
C ALA A 94 5.66 -20.39 -10.58
N GLY A 95 6.41 -19.38 -11.04
CA GLY A 95 7.04 -19.38 -12.36
C GLY A 95 8.08 -20.50 -12.53
N ALA A 96 8.86 -20.81 -11.49
CA ALA A 96 9.79 -21.93 -11.52
C ALA A 96 9.06 -23.29 -11.62
N VAL A 97 8.04 -23.53 -10.79
CA VAL A 97 7.25 -24.77 -10.80
C VAL A 97 6.55 -24.96 -12.15
N SER A 98 5.97 -23.91 -12.72
CA SER A 98 5.31 -23.98 -14.03
C SER A 98 6.27 -24.37 -15.16
N ARG A 99 7.55 -23.97 -15.08
CA ARG A 99 8.57 -24.39 -16.06
C ARG A 99 8.89 -25.87 -15.95
N TYR A 100 9.02 -26.41 -14.75
CA TYR A 100 9.28 -27.85 -14.58
C TYR A 100 8.09 -28.72 -14.96
N ALA A 101 6.86 -28.30 -14.64
CA ALA A 101 5.65 -29.01 -15.03
C ALA A 101 5.42 -28.97 -16.56
N GLY A 102 5.76 -27.86 -17.23
CA GLY A 102 5.68 -27.75 -18.69
C GLY A 102 6.76 -28.53 -19.45
N LEU A 103 7.86 -28.91 -18.79
CA LEU A 103 8.94 -29.72 -19.36
C LEU A 103 8.72 -31.24 -19.22
N GLN A 104 7.67 -31.69 -18.52
CA GLN A 104 7.33 -33.11 -18.40
C GLN A 104 6.33 -33.62 -19.45
N VAL A 105 5.91 -32.80 -20.43
CA VAL A 105 4.87 -33.16 -21.43
C VAL A 105 5.40 -33.12 -22.89
N THR A 106 6.70 -33.27 -23.09
CA THR A 106 7.30 -33.55 -24.41
C THR A 106 8.09 -34.84 -24.35
#